data_AF-G4ZIY3-F1
#
_entry.id   AF-G4ZIY3-F1
#
_cell.length_a   1.000
_cell.length_b   1.000
_cell.length_c   1.000
_cell.angle_alpha   90.00
_cell.angle_beta   90.00
_cell.angle_gamma   90.00
#
_symmetry.space_group_name_H-M   'P 1'
#
loop_
_entity.id
_entity.type
_entity.pdbx_description
1 polymer ?
#
loop_
_entity_poly.entity_id
_entity_poly.type
_entity_poly.pdbx_seq_one_letter_code
_entity_poly.pdbx_strand_id
1 'polypeptide(L)'
;MFDSPALPPLIGTSGPSDSFALPKKSWLQQAQDVAPIFSWLPHYDVRRDLKFDVVAGITVAMMLIPQEVSLSTIMNVPAHHGLYTAATAPLVNAIFGQHGAVSLLVGTILEDIDDQDERVATGIMMAFLSGCILLLVRLINLSQLADFFSRPVMGGFISAGGLLIMLSQFSNALGIKFASQDYPPQTVYHIFKHIGHTNLTAFAVAAISIVYLFTVKIIKKRYFPSPVLMQLFESRHPKK
;
A
#
# COMPACT_ATOMS: atom_id res chain seq x y z
N MET A 1 83.63 -14.53 0.20
CA MET A 1 82.98 -13.80 1.31
C MET A 1 81.88 -12.94 0.72
N PHE A 2 80.72 -13.56 0.46
CA PHE A 2 79.49 -12.88 0.04
C PHE A 2 78.35 -13.64 0.73
N ASP A 3 77.95 -13.17 1.90
CA ASP A 3 76.78 -13.68 2.61
C ASP A 3 75.53 -12.95 2.09
N SER A 4 74.66 -13.69 1.42
CA SER A 4 73.29 -13.23 1.13
C SER A 4 72.42 -13.38 2.38
N PRO A 5 71.70 -12.34 2.83
CA PRO A 5 70.79 -12.49 3.96
C PRO A 5 69.55 -13.30 3.54
N ALA A 6 69.25 -14.34 4.31
CA ALA A 6 68.04 -15.14 4.16
C ALA A 6 66.79 -14.29 4.45
N LEU A 7 65.83 -14.29 3.52
CA LEU A 7 64.50 -13.68 3.71
C LEU A 7 63.74 -14.42 4.82
N PRO A 8 62.97 -13.71 5.68
CA PRO A 8 62.17 -14.34 6.71
C PRO A 8 61.04 -15.19 6.09
N PRO A 9 60.60 -16.28 6.76
CA PRO A 9 59.55 -17.14 6.24
C PRO A 9 58.24 -16.37 6.13
N LEU A 10 57.61 -16.45 4.95
CA LEU A 10 56.30 -15.89 4.72
C LEU A 10 55.29 -16.52 5.68
N ILE A 11 54.60 -15.64 6.40
CA ILE A 11 53.55 -15.91 7.36
C ILE A 11 52.50 -16.86 6.74
N GLY A 12 52.27 -17.98 7.44
CA GLY A 12 51.05 -18.78 7.47
C GLY A 12 50.23 -18.89 6.17
N THR A 13 50.25 -20.09 5.58
CA THR A 13 49.16 -20.55 4.71
C THR A 13 47.86 -20.60 5.52
N SER A 14 47.11 -19.51 5.57
CA SER A 14 45.72 -19.56 5.98
C SER A 14 44.97 -20.38 4.93
N GLY A 15 44.42 -21.54 5.34
CA GLY A 15 43.46 -22.30 4.53
C GLY A 15 42.27 -21.42 4.09
N PRO A 16 41.43 -21.91 3.17
CA PRO A 16 40.31 -21.13 2.63
C PRO A 16 39.51 -20.55 3.79
N SER A 17 39.49 -19.22 3.86
CA SER A 17 38.89 -18.47 4.94
C SER A 17 37.42 -18.83 5.09
N ASP A 18 37.02 -19.30 6.27
CA ASP A 18 35.62 -19.44 6.73
C ASP A 18 34.84 -18.10 6.71
N SER A 19 35.46 -17.02 6.23
CA SER A 19 34.88 -15.68 6.02
C SER A 19 33.67 -15.66 5.07
N PHE A 20 33.42 -16.72 4.29
CA PHE A 20 32.31 -16.82 3.34
C PHE A 20 31.21 -17.81 3.76
N ALA A 21 31.26 -18.37 4.97
CA ALA A 21 30.15 -19.14 5.50
C ALA A 21 28.99 -18.18 5.82
N LEU A 22 27.90 -18.27 5.05
CA LEU A 22 26.65 -17.57 5.36
C LEU A 22 26.27 -17.91 6.82
N PRO A 23 26.04 -16.92 7.70
CA PRO A 23 25.66 -17.21 9.07
C PRO A 23 24.40 -18.08 9.03
N LYS A 24 24.47 -19.28 9.61
CA LYS A 24 23.32 -20.17 9.74
C LYS A 24 22.25 -19.44 10.54
N LYS A 25 21.26 -18.87 9.86
CA LYS A 25 20.14 -18.18 10.51
C LYS A 25 19.44 -19.18 11.43
N SER A 26 19.29 -18.80 12.70
CA SER A 26 18.51 -19.58 13.66
C SER A 26 17.04 -19.60 13.22
N TRP A 27 16.30 -20.67 13.52
CA TRP A 27 14.88 -20.80 13.19
C TRP A 27 14.04 -19.64 13.74
N LEU A 28 14.47 -19.04 14.87
CA LEU A 28 13.89 -17.83 15.45
C LEU A 28 14.09 -16.60 14.56
N GLN A 29 15.25 -16.47 13.90
CA GLN A 29 15.54 -15.36 12.98
C GLN A 29 14.76 -15.52 11.66
N GLN A 30 14.59 -16.76 11.19
CA GLN A 30 13.71 -17.03 10.03
C GLN A 30 12.23 -16.74 10.33
N ALA A 31 11.75 -17.04 11.54
CA ALA A 31 10.39 -16.69 11.95
C ALA A 31 10.19 -15.17 12.07
N GLN A 32 11.20 -14.43 12.54
CA GLN A 32 11.19 -12.96 12.61
C GLN A 32 11.22 -12.30 11.21
N ASP A 33 11.86 -12.93 10.23
CA ASP A 33 11.87 -12.47 8.82
C ASP A 33 10.49 -12.63 8.14
N VAL A 34 9.67 -13.58 8.59
CA VAL A 34 8.33 -13.86 8.03
C VAL A 34 7.21 -13.11 8.76
N ALA A 35 7.33 -12.99 10.09
CA ALA A 35 6.34 -12.33 10.94
C ALA A 35 7.07 -11.32 11.85
N PRO A 36 7.30 -10.08 11.37
CA PRO A 36 8.02 -9.05 12.12
C PRO A 36 7.29 -8.66 13.41
N ILE A 37 6.03 -9.05 13.61
CA ILE A 37 5.36 -8.90 14.91
C ILE A 37 6.17 -9.46 16.08
N PHE A 38 6.88 -10.57 15.88
CA PHE A 38 7.67 -11.18 16.95
C PHE A 38 8.97 -10.42 17.27
N SER A 39 9.40 -9.49 16.41
CA SER A 39 10.59 -8.67 16.68
C SER A 39 10.23 -7.36 17.40
N TRP A 40 9.15 -6.70 17.00
CA TRP A 40 8.76 -5.41 17.59
C TRP A 40 7.87 -5.55 18.84
N LEU A 41 6.97 -6.54 18.90
CA LEU A 41 6.01 -6.69 20.01
C LEU A 41 6.68 -6.85 21.38
N PRO A 42 7.79 -7.62 21.54
CA PRO A 42 8.49 -7.73 22.83
C PRO A 42 9.15 -6.43 23.31
N HIS A 43 9.44 -5.50 22.39
CA HIS A 43 10.08 -4.21 22.68
C HIS A 43 9.07 -3.06 22.80
N TYR A 44 7.78 -3.36 22.80
CA TYR A 44 6.71 -2.37 22.75
C TYR A 44 6.37 -1.81 24.15
N ASP A 45 6.50 -0.49 24.32
CA ASP A 45 6.12 0.18 25.57
C ASP A 45 4.65 0.61 25.53
N VAL A 46 3.79 -0.25 26.09
CA VAL A 46 2.34 -0.05 26.14
C VAL A 46 1.93 1.28 26.79
N ARG A 47 2.69 1.80 27.76
CA ARG A 47 2.28 3.04 28.47
C ARG A 47 2.52 4.29 27.65
N ARG A 48 3.56 4.27 26.82
CA ARG A 48 3.96 5.40 25.97
C ARG A 48 3.30 5.32 24.60
N ASP A 49 3.40 4.17 23.94
CA ASP A 49 3.16 4.05 22.49
C ASP A 49 1.68 3.81 22.17
N LEU A 50 0.92 3.15 23.06
CA LEU A 50 -0.50 2.84 22.85
C LEU A 50 -1.35 4.09 22.59
N LYS A 51 -1.06 5.20 23.28
CA LYS A 51 -1.82 6.45 23.10
C LYS A 51 -1.61 7.03 21.71
N PHE A 52 -0.40 6.92 21.18
CA PHE A 52 -0.07 7.40 19.84
C PHE A 52 -0.64 6.47 18.77
N ASP A 53 -0.58 5.16 18.99
CA ASP A 53 -1.13 4.17 18.07
C ASP A 53 -2.65 4.22 17.99
N VAL A 54 -3.35 4.53 19.09
CA VAL A 54 -4.81 4.74 19.05
C VAL A 54 -5.17 5.96 18.20
N VAL A 55 -4.47 7.08 18.38
CA VAL A 55 -4.72 8.29 17.58
C VAL A 55 -4.35 8.08 16.12
N ALA A 56 -3.22 7.45 15.85
CA ALA A 56 -2.78 7.11 14.50
C ALA A 56 -3.76 6.13 13.84
N GLY A 57 -4.18 5.09 14.55
CA GLY A 57 -5.14 4.08 14.09
C GLY A 57 -6.50 4.69 13.76
N ILE A 58 -7.04 5.56 14.62
CA ILE A 58 -8.28 6.30 14.33
C ILE A 58 -8.10 7.19 13.10
N THR A 59 -6.98 7.90 13.00
CA THR A 59 -6.70 8.79 11.84
C THR A 59 -6.63 7.99 10.54
N VAL A 60 -5.93 6.85 10.55
CA VAL A 60 -5.83 5.94 9.40
C VAL A 60 -7.20 5.35 9.07
N ALA A 61 -7.97 4.89 10.05
CA ALA A 61 -9.32 4.35 9.84
C ALA A 61 -10.26 5.39 9.23
N MET A 62 -10.24 6.63 9.72
CA MET A 62 -11.04 7.73 9.15
C MET A 62 -10.69 8.04 7.69
N MET A 63 -9.46 7.75 7.24
CA MET A 63 -9.06 7.88 5.84
C MET A 63 -9.40 6.63 5.01
N LEU A 64 -9.16 5.43 5.53
CA LEU A 64 -9.35 4.17 4.82
C LEU A 64 -10.83 3.86 4.56
N ILE A 65 -11.71 4.11 5.53
CA ILE A 65 -13.13 3.78 5.41
C ILE A 65 -13.78 4.42 4.16
N PRO A 66 -13.73 5.76 3.96
CA PRO A 66 -14.33 6.36 2.78
C PRO A 66 -13.62 5.95 1.47
N GLN A 67 -12.30 5.70 1.54
CA GLN A 67 -11.53 5.24 0.39
C GLN A 67 -11.99 3.86 -0.11
N GLU A 68 -12.05 2.87 0.78
CA GLU A 68 -12.39 1.48 0.43
C GLU A 68 -13.87 1.33 0.07
N VAL A 69 -14.76 2.09 0.73
CA VAL A 69 -16.18 2.15 0.34
C VAL A 69 -16.30 2.67 -1.10
N SER A 70 -15.58 3.73 -1.45
CA SER A 70 -15.60 4.27 -2.80
C SER A 70 -15.05 3.27 -3.84
N LEU A 71 -13.93 2.59 -3.54
CA LEU A 71 -13.37 1.58 -4.43
C LEU A 71 -14.30 0.37 -4.63
N SER A 72 -14.98 -0.10 -3.59
CA SER A 72 -15.96 -1.19 -3.72
C SER A 72 -17.14 -0.82 -4.63
N THR A 73 -17.60 0.44 -4.58
CA THR A 73 -18.65 0.92 -5.49
C THR A 73 -18.19 1.00 -6.94
N ILE A 74 -16.91 1.27 -7.20
CA ILE A 74 -16.34 1.24 -8.56
C ILE A 74 -16.28 -0.19 -9.10
N MET A 75 -15.97 -1.16 -8.24
CA MET A 75 -15.97 -2.60 -8.60
C MET A 75 -17.39 -3.19 -8.66
N ASN A 76 -18.43 -2.37 -8.49
CA ASN A 76 -19.83 -2.79 -8.45
C ASN A 76 -20.13 -3.82 -7.35
N VAL A 77 -19.33 -3.89 -6.28
CA VAL A 77 -19.52 -4.80 -5.14
C VAL A 77 -20.18 -4.05 -3.98
N PRO A 78 -21.02 -4.69 -3.14
CA PRO A 78 -21.59 -4.03 -1.97
C PRO A 78 -20.54 -3.39 -1.06
N ALA A 79 -20.84 -2.17 -0.58
CA ALA A 79 -19.91 -1.33 0.18
C ALA A 79 -19.33 -1.98 1.45
N HIS A 80 -20.07 -2.91 2.06
CA HIS A 80 -19.63 -3.61 3.26
C HIS A 80 -18.42 -4.53 3.00
N HIS A 81 -18.21 -5.02 1.78
CA HIS A 81 -17.00 -5.76 1.43
C HIS A 81 -15.76 -4.86 1.44
N GLY A 82 -15.88 -3.59 1.06
CA GLY A 82 -14.81 -2.60 1.23
C GLY A 82 -14.46 -2.33 2.70
N LEU A 83 -15.44 -2.45 3.60
CA LEU A 83 -15.15 -2.35 5.04
C LEU A 83 -14.36 -3.56 5.56
N TYR A 84 -14.63 -4.76 5.01
CA TYR A 84 -13.83 -5.95 5.33
C TYR A 84 -12.38 -5.79 4.86
N THR A 85 -12.14 -5.26 3.65
CA THR A 85 -10.77 -5.02 3.16
C THR A 85 -10.06 -3.94 3.99
N ALA A 86 -10.76 -2.86 4.34
CA ALA A 86 -10.25 -1.77 5.16
C ALA A 86 -9.74 -2.22 6.54
N ALA A 87 -10.38 -3.23 7.14
CA ALA A 87 -9.98 -3.77 8.44
C ALA A 87 -8.92 -4.87 8.33
N THR A 88 -9.09 -5.79 7.37
CA THR A 88 -8.24 -6.99 7.26
C THR A 88 -6.86 -6.68 6.71
N ALA A 89 -6.73 -5.81 5.71
CA ALA A 89 -5.42 -5.54 5.09
C ALA A 89 -4.41 -4.91 6.06
N PRO A 90 -4.74 -3.88 6.86
CA PRO A 90 -3.82 -3.34 7.86
C PRO A 90 -3.49 -4.36 8.97
N LEU A 91 -4.45 -5.19 9.37
CA LEU A 91 -4.24 -6.22 10.39
C LEU A 91 -3.25 -7.29 9.92
N VAL A 92 -3.42 -7.79 8.70
CA VAL A 92 -2.51 -8.76 8.08
C VAL A 92 -1.11 -8.12 7.92
N ASN A 93 -1.02 -6.87 7.48
CA ASN A 93 0.24 -6.15 7.37
C ASN A 93 0.94 -5.93 8.73
N ALA A 94 0.19 -5.73 9.81
CA ALA A 94 0.78 -5.60 11.15
C ALA A 94 1.44 -6.90 11.64
N ILE A 95 0.92 -8.06 11.21
CA ILE A 95 1.43 -9.38 11.58
C ILE A 95 2.62 -9.78 10.70
N PHE A 96 2.44 -9.71 9.38
CA PHE A 96 3.38 -10.25 8.39
C PHE A 96 4.34 -9.20 7.82
N GLY A 97 4.20 -7.93 8.20
CA GLY A 97 5.02 -6.84 7.69
C GLY A 97 4.56 -6.33 6.33
N GLN A 98 5.07 -5.17 5.97
CA GLN A 98 4.71 -4.49 4.73
C GLN A 98 5.52 -5.08 3.57
N HIS A 99 4.91 -5.99 2.84
CA HIS A 99 5.39 -6.46 1.54
C HIS A 99 4.39 -5.98 0.49
N GLY A 100 4.82 -5.07 -0.38
CA GLY A 100 3.96 -4.21 -1.19
C GLY A 100 2.76 -4.93 -1.83
N ALA A 101 1.59 -4.32 -1.69
CA ALA A 101 0.38 -4.77 -2.36
C ALA A 101 -0.09 -3.72 -3.36
N VAL A 102 -0.35 -4.14 -4.59
CA VAL A 102 -1.16 -3.38 -5.54
C VAL A 102 -2.11 -4.35 -6.22
N SER A 103 -3.40 -4.04 -6.22
CA SER A 103 -4.29 -4.57 -7.26
C SER A 103 -5.42 -3.58 -7.52
N LEU A 104 -5.28 -2.82 -8.61
CA LEU A 104 -6.32 -1.92 -9.15
C LEU A 104 -7.16 -2.62 -10.24
N LEU A 105 -6.80 -3.86 -10.62
CA LEU A 105 -7.23 -4.49 -11.87
C LEU A 105 -8.44 -5.44 -11.72
N VAL A 106 -8.86 -5.73 -10.48
CA VAL A 106 -9.94 -6.70 -10.20
C VAL A 106 -11.30 -6.18 -10.67
N GLY A 107 -11.55 -4.87 -10.59
CA GLY A 107 -12.86 -4.28 -10.88
C GLY A 107 -13.39 -4.47 -12.30
N THR A 108 -12.53 -4.56 -13.31
CA THR A 108 -12.95 -4.68 -14.71
C THR A 108 -13.42 -6.09 -15.07
N ILE A 109 -12.95 -7.12 -14.35
CA ILE A 109 -13.29 -8.52 -14.62
C ILE A 109 -14.64 -8.90 -13.98
N LEU A 110 -15.01 -8.23 -12.89
CA LEU A 110 -16.22 -8.54 -12.12
C LEU A 110 -17.50 -8.00 -12.75
N GLU A 111 -17.40 -7.15 -13.77
CA GLU A 111 -18.57 -6.44 -14.29
C GLU A 111 -19.43 -7.25 -15.24
N ASP A 112 -18.85 -8.19 -15.99
CA ASP A 112 -19.58 -9.04 -16.95
C ASP A 112 -20.53 -10.05 -16.26
N ILE A 113 -20.61 -9.97 -14.93
CA ILE A 113 -21.43 -10.82 -14.07
C ILE A 113 -22.60 -10.00 -13.50
N ASP A 114 -23.78 -10.26 -14.06
CA ASP A 114 -25.04 -9.62 -13.65
C ASP A 114 -25.46 -10.03 -12.23
N ASP A 115 -25.20 -11.28 -11.83
CA ASP A 115 -25.56 -11.78 -10.51
C ASP A 115 -24.61 -11.29 -9.42
N GLN A 116 -25.18 -10.71 -8.36
CA GLN A 116 -24.39 -10.10 -7.30
C GLN A 116 -23.63 -11.14 -6.47
N ASP A 117 -24.22 -12.31 -6.24
CA ASP A 117 -23.60 -13.38 -5.45
C ASP A 117 -22.47 -14.05 -6.24
N GLU A 118 -22.67 -14.27 -7.54
CA GLU A 118 -21.64 -14.76 -8.47
C GLU A 118 -20.48 -13.76 -8.61
N ARG A 119 -20.77 -12.45 -8.64
CA ARG A 119 -19.74 -11.39 -8.70
C ARG A 119 -18.88 -11.38 -7.44
N VAL A 120 -19.49 -11.53 -6.26
CA VAL A 120 -18.77 -11.64 -4.99
C VAL A 120 -17.93 -12.92 -4.95
N ALA A 121 -18.50 -14.07 -5.35
CA ALA A 121 -17.79 -15.34 -5.39
C ALA A 121 -16.57 -15.28 -6.33
N THR A 122 -16.73 -14.67 -7.51
CA THR A 122 -15.64 -14.46 -8.47
C THR A 122 -14.56 -13.55 -7.91
N GLY A 123 -14.94 -12.46 -7.25
CA GLY A 123 -14.01 -11.57 -6.54
C GLY A 123 -13.19 -12.29 -5.47
N ILE A 124 -13.83 -13.13 -4.67
CA ILE A 124 -13.16 -13.95 -3.65
C ILE A 124 -12.19 -14.94 -4.29
N MET A 125 -12.61 -15.65 -5.34
CA MET A 125 -11.74 -16.59 -6.06
C MET A 125 -10.55 -15.89 -6.71
N MET A 126 -10.76 -14.70 -7.27
CA MET A 126 -9.70 -13.92 -7.89
C MET A 126 -8.70 -13.39 -6.85
N ALA A 127 -9.19 -12.93 -5.71
CA ALA A 127 -8.34 -12.54 -4.57
C ALA A 127 -7.54 -13.74 -4.03
N PHE A 128 -8.19 -14.91 -3.90
CA PHE A 128 -7.54 -16.14 -3.49
C PHE A 128 -6.45 -16.58 -4.47
N LEU A 129 -6.76 -16.63 -5.76
CA LEU A 129 -5.79 -17.00 -6.80
C LEU A 129 -4.63 -16.01 -6.87
N SER A 130 -4.90 -14.70 -6.79
CA SER A 130 -3.88 -13.67 -6.70
C SER A 130 -2.98 -13.88 -5.47
N GLY A 131 -3.56 -14.19 -4.31
CA GLY A 131 -2.82 -14.56 -3.11
C GLY A 131 -1.94 -15.79 -3.30
N CYS A 132 -2.45 -16.85 -3.94
CA CYS A 132 -1.66 -18.03 -4.27
C CYS A 132 -0.49 -17.69 -5.21
N ILE A 133 -0.72 -16.88 -6.25
CA ILE A 133 0.34 -16.45 -7.18
C ILE A 133 1.39 -15.62 -6.43
N LEU A 134 0.98 -14.67 -5.58
CA LEU A 134 1.90 -13.86 -4.78
C LEU A 134 2.73 -14.73 -3.81
N LEU A 135 2.11 -15.74 -3.20
CA LEU A 135 2.81 -16.73 -2.38
C LEU A 135 3.80 -17.54 -3.19
N LEU A 136 3.43 -18.03 -4.39
CA LEU A 136 4.33 -18.76 -5.28
C LEU A 136 5.51 -17.89 -5.72
N VAL A 137 5.27 -16.64 -6.10
CA VAL A 137 6.32 -15.66 -6.44
C VAL A 137 7.27 -15.45 -5.27
N ARG A 138 6.76 -15.36 -4.04
CA ARG A 138 7.58 -15.27 -2.82
C ARG A 138 8.38 -16.55 -2.58
N LEU A 139 7.79 -17.74 -2.76
CA LEU A 139 8.48 -19.03 -2.59
C LEU A 139 9.64 -19.22 -3.57
N ILE A 140 9.50 -18.72 -4.80
CA ILE A 140 10.57 -18.75 -5.82
C ILE A 140 11.55 -17.57 -5.65
N ASN A 141 11.36 -16.72 -4.62
CA ASN A 141 12.12 -15.49 -4.38
C ASN A 141 12.13 -14.52 -5.57
N LEU A 142 11.11 -14.58 -6.44
CA LEU A 142 10.95 -13.66 -7.57
C LEU A 142 10.63 -12.23 -7.13
N SER A 143 10.46 -11.96 -5.84
CA SER A 143 10.35 -10.60 -5.31
C SER A 143 11.57 -9.75 -5.66
N GLN A 144 12.74 -10.36 -5.82
CA GLN A 144 13.95 -9.66 -6.29
C GLN A 144 13.76 -9.08 -7.70
N LEU A 145 12.87 -9.66 -8.52
CA LEU A 145 12.57 -9.13 -9.85
C LEU A 145 11.81 -7.79 -9.74
N ALA A 146 11.03 -7.58 -8.68
CA ALA A 146 10.32 -6.33 -8.46
C ALA A 146 11.27 -5.16 -8.19
N ASP A 147 12.47 -5.43 -7.65
CA ASP A 147 13.50 -4.41 -7.43
C ASP A 147 14.12 -3.90 -8.74
N PHE A 148 13.89 -4.57 -9.88
CA PHE A 148 14.34 -4.12 -11.20
C PHE A 148 13.40 -3.10 -11.85
N PHE A 149 12.22 -2.85 -11.27
CA PHE A 149 11.36 -1.78 -11.77
C PHE A 149 11.98 -0.42 -11.44
N SER A 150 12.37 0.30 -12.50
CA SER A 150 12.92 1.63 -12.34
C SER A 150 11.91 2.60 -11.71
N ARG A 151 12.40 3.59 -10.97
CA ARG A 151 11.54 4.63 -10.36
C ARG A 151 10.60 5.30 -11.38
N PRO A 152 11.01 5.61 -12.62
CA PRO A 152 10.11 6.13 -13.63
C PRO A 152 8.97 5.17 -14.01
N VAL A 153 9.24 3.86 -14.09
CA VAL A 153 8.20 2.86 -14.40
C VAL A 153 7.17 2.77 -13.28
N MET A 154 7.63 2.69 -12.03
CA MET A 154 6.74 2.69 -10.87
C MET A 154 5.94 4.00 -10.77
N GLY A 155 6.58 5.14 -11.03
CA GLY A 155 5.91 6.44 -11.07
C GLY A 155 4.85 6.51 -12.17
N GLY A 156 5.14 6.00 -13.36
CA GLY A 156 4.19 5.92 -14.47
C GLY A 156 2.99 5.02 -14.15
N PHE A 157 3.24 3.84 -13.57
CA PHE A 157 2.19 2.92 -13.16
C PHE A 157 1.27 3.52 -12.09
N ILE A 158 1.84 4.11 -11.03
CA ILE A 158 1.07 4.77 -9.97
C ILE A 158 0.28 5.97 -10.52
N SER A 159 0.88 6.76 -11.42
CA SER A 159 0.21 7.91 -12.06
C SER A 159 -0.96 7.47 -12.93
N ALA A 160 -0.78 6.43 -13.76
CA ALA A 160 -1.84 5.86 -14.60
C ALA A 160 -2.99 5.28 -13.76
N GLY A 161 -2.68 4.55 -12.68
CA GLY A 161 -3.67 4.06 -11.73
C GLY A 161 -4.45 5.20 -11.06
N GLY A 162 -3.76 6.26 -10.64
CA GLY A 162 -4.39 7.47 -10.10
C GLY A 162 -5.31 8.16 -11.10
N LEU A 163 -4.92 8.26 -12.37
CA LEU A 163 -5.75 8.81 -13.44
C LEU A 163 -7.02 7.98 -13.66
N LEU A 164 -6.90 6.64 -13.65
CA LEU A 164 -8.04 5.73 -13.81
C LEU A 164 -9.04 5.88 -12.65
N ILE A 165 -8.55 5.93 -11.41
CA ILE A 165 -9.39 6.19 -10.23
C ILE A 165 -10.06 7.56 -10.37
N MET A 166 -9.32 8.60 -10.75
CA MET A 166 -9.86 9.94 -10.94
C MET A 166 -10.99 9.99 -11.98
N LEU A 167 -10.82 9.31 -13.13
CA LEU A 167 -11.85 9.20 -14.16
C LEU A 167 -13.12 8.52 -13.64
N SER A 168 -12.96 7.44 -12.88
CA SER A 168 -14.08 6.73 -12.26
C SER A 168 -14.82 7.60 -11.22
N GLN A 169 -14.08 8.31 -10.36
CA GLN A 169 -14.68 9.23 -9.39
C GLN A 169 -15.35 10.45 -10.06
N PHE A 170 -14.81 10.91 -11.20
CA PHE A 170 -15.41 12.00 -11.97
C PHE A 170 -16.78 11.62 -12.54
N SER A 171 -16.93 10.38 -13.02
CA SER A 171 -18.24 9.84 -13.44
C SER A 171 -19.24 9.84 -12.29
N ASN A 172 -18.82 9.36 -11.12
CA ASN A 172 -19.65 9.34 -9.91
C ASN A 172 -20.04 10.76 -9.48
N ALA A 173 -19.14 11.74 -9.59
CA ALA A 173 -19.41 13.14 -9.28
C ALA A 173 -20.46 13.77 -10.21
N LEU A 174 -20.51 13.37 -11.49
CA LEU A 174 -21.56 13.78 -12.42
C LEU A 174 -22.89 13.03 -12.20
N GLY A 175 -22.89 12.00 -11.36
CA GLY A 175 -24.06 11.15 -11.12
C GLY A 175 -24.43 10.28 -12.32
N ILE A 176 -23.49 10.06 -13.25
CA ILE A 176 -23.69 9.22 -14.42
C ILE A 176 -23.09 7.85 -14.12
N LYS A 177 -23.91 6.80 -14.24
CA LYS A 177 -23.45 5.42 -14.16
C LYS A 177 -23.11 4.95 -15.57
N PHE A 178 -21.87 4.60 -15.81
CA PHE A 178 -21.49 3.81 -16.98
C PHE A 178 -21.32 2.36 -16.53
N ALA A 179 -21.64 1.41 -17.41
CA ALA A 179 -20.93 0.14 -17.34
C ALA A 179 -19.45 0.48 -17.52
N SER A 180 -18.60 0.11 -16.57
CA SER A 180 -17.15 0.09 -16.72
C SER A 180 -16.82 -0.51 -18.10
N GLN A 181 -15.90 0.16 -18.78
CA GLN A 181 -15.52 -0.16 -20.14
C GLN A 181 -14.07 -0.58 -20.09
N ASP A 182 -13.71 -1.57 -20.91
CA ASP A 182 -12.34 -2.08 -21.00
C ASP A 182 -11.32 -0.99 -21.42
N TYR A 183 -11.80 0.14 -21.98
CA TYR A 183 -10.97 1.19 -22.55
C TYR A 183 -11.18 2.57 -21.90
N PRO A 184 -10.21 3.07 -21.10
CA PRO A 184 -10.30 4.38 -20.44
C PRO A 184 -10.59 5.58 -21.38
N PRO A 185 -10.05 5.64 -22.61
CA PRO A 185 -10.39 6.72 -23.54
C PRO A 185 -11.86 6.74 -23.97
N GLN A 186 -12.52 5.57 -24.04
CA GLN A 186 -13.94 5.49 -24.38
C GLN A 186 -14.78 6.08 -23.25
N THR A 187 -14.43 5.83 -21.99
CA THR A 187 -15.09 6.44 -20.83
C THR A 187 -15.10 7.97 -20.94
N VAL A 188 -13.98 8.58 -21.35
CA VAL A 188 -13.89 10.04 -21.56
C VAL A 188 -14.88 10.51 -22.64
N TYR A 189 -14.92 9.83 -23.80
CA TYR A 189 -15.86 10.16 -24.87
C TYR A 189 -17.32 10.07 -24.40
N HIS A 190 -17.67 9.02 -23.65
CA HIS A 190 -19.02 8.84 -23.11
C HIS A 190 -19.41 9.89 -22.09
N ILE A 191 -18.48 10.31 -21.22
CA ILE A 191 -18.66 11.42 -20.28
C ILE A 191 -19.01 12.72 -21.04
N PHE A 192 -18.24 13.07 -22.07
CA PHE A 192 -18.50 14.27 -22.86
C PHE A 192 -19.84 14.21 -23.60
N LYS A 193 -20.23 13.03 -24.11
CA LYS A 193 -21.50 12.85 -24.82
C LYS A 193 -22.72 12.94 -23.90
N HIS A 194 -22.60 12.51 -22.63
CA HIS A 194 -23.71 12.48 -21.67
C HIS A 194 -23.69 13.62 -20.65
N ILE A 195 -22.85 14.64 -20.84
CA ILE A 195 -22.72 15.76 -19.91
C ILE A 195 -24.05 16.51 -19.69
N GLY A 196 -24.97 16.46 -20.66
CA GLY A 196 -26.31 17.05 -20.56
C GLY A 196 -27.28 16.30 -19.64
N HIS A 197 -27.02 15.02 -19.31
CA HIS A 197 -27.84 14.20 -18.41
C HIS A 197 -27.28 14.14 -16.99
N THR A 198 -26.40 15.08 -16.63
CA THR A 198 -25.75 15.16 -15.31
C THR A 198 -26.77 15.38 -14.20
N ASN A 199 -26.64 14.65 -13.10
CA ASN A 199 -27.40 14.94 -11.89
C ASN A 199 -26.78 16.16 -11.19
N LEU A 200 -27.40 17.32 -11.36
CA LEU A 200 -26.98 18.59 -10.75
C LEU A 200 -26.80 18.50 -9.23
N THR A 201 -27.59 17.67 -8.55
CA THR A 201 -27.51 17.48 -7.10
C THR A 201 -26.24 16.72 -6.71
N ALA A 202 -25.93 15.63 -7.42
CA ALA A 202 -24.71 14.85 -7.19
C ALA A 202 -23.46 15.70 -7.45
N PHE A 203 -23.48 16.49 -8.53
CA PHE A 203 -22.40 17.40 -8.87
C PHE A 203 -22.21 18.50 -7.81
N ALA A 204 -23.30 19.10 -7.32
CA ALA A 204 -23.23 20.11 -6.26
C ALA A 204 -22.62 19.53 -4.96
N VAL A 205 -23.05 18.33 -4.55
CA VAL A 205 -22.50 17.66 -3.36
C VAL A 205 -21.00 17.37 -3.53
N ALA A 206 -20.58 16.86 -4.70
CA ALA A 206 -19.19 16.60 -4.99
C ALA A 206 -18.35 17.89 -4.98
N ALA A 207 -18.83 18.95 -5.63
CA ALA A 207 -18.15 20.25 -5.69
C ALA A 207 -17.99 20.87 -4.31
N ILE A 208 -19.06 20.90 -3.50
CA ILE A 208 -19.03 21.42 -2.12
C ILE A 208 -18.04 20.62 -1.27
N SER A 209 -18.04 19.29 -1.40
CA SER A 209 -17.12 18.41 -0.66
C SER A 209 -15.65 18.69 -1.00
N ILE A 210 -15.35 18.86 -2.30
CA ILE A 210 -13.99 19.20 -2.76
C ILE A 210 -13.56 20.58 -2.21
N VAL A 211 -14.42 21.59 -2.32
CA VAL A 211 -14.14 22.94 -1.81
C VAL A 211 -13.91 22.92 -0.30
N TYR A 212 -14.72 22.18 0.44
CA TYR A 212 -14.56 22.01 1.88
C TYR A 212 -13.21 21.38 2.23
N LEU A 213 -12.87 20.23 1.63
CA LEU A 213 -11.60 19.54 1.88
C LEU A 213 -10.39 20.40 1.52
N PHE A 214 -10.47 21.14 0.40
CA PHE A 214 -9.39 22.02 -0.02
C PHE A 214 -9.21 23.20 0.94
N THR A 215 -10.31 23.81 1.39
CA THR A 215 -10.33 24.86 2.41
C THR A 215 -9.69 24.38 3.70
N VAL A 216 -10.12 23.22 4.23
CA VAL A 216 -9.55 22.63 5.45
C VAL A 216 -8.05 22.35 5.29
N LYS A 217 -7.63 21.85 4.13
CA LYS A 217 -6.20 21.60 3.83
C LYS A 217 -5.38 22.89 3.84
N ILE A 218 -5.90 23.98 3.25
CA ILE A 218 -5.25 25.29 3.24
C ILE A 218 -5.17 25.86 4.67
N ILE A 219 -6.26 25.81 5.43
CA ILE A 219 -6.32 26.27 6.83
C ILE A 219 -5.31 25.48 7.67
N LYS A 220 -5.29 24.14 7.59
CA LYS A 220 -4.31 23.32 8.30
C LYS A 220 -2.88 23.73 7.95
N LYS A 221 -2.55 23.87 6.66
CA LYS A 221 -1.22 24.29 6.22
C LYS A 221 -0.84 25.69 6.72
N ARG A 222 -1.82 26.59 6.84
CA ARG A 222 -1.60 27.98 7.29
C ARG A 222 -1.47 28.12 8.80
N TYR A 223 -2.28 27.42 9.58
CA TYR A 223 -2.36 27.57 11.04
C TYR A 223 -1.58 26.50 11.82
N PHE A 224 -1.31 25.34 11.23
CA PHE A 224 -0.55 24.24 11.84
C PHE A 224 0.66 23.88 10.97
N PRO A 225 1.72 24.71 10.95
CA PRO A 225 2.97 24.33 10.31
C PRO A 225 3.52 23.07 10.99
N SER A 226 3.82 22.05 10.18
CA SER A 226 4.24 20.71 10.60
C SER A 226 5.53 20.58 11.46
N PRO A 227 6.38 21.60 11.72
CA PRO A 227 7.49 21.40 12.66
C PRO A 227 7.06 21.35 14.14
N VAL A 228 5.89 21.90 14.50
CA VAL A 228 5.52 22.10 15.92
C VAL A 228 5.11 20.79 16.60
N LEU A 229 4.44 19.89 15.89
CA LEU A 229 4.09 18.57 16.43
C LEU A 229 5.34 17.71 16.64
N MET A 230 6.27 17.69 15.67
CA MET A 230 7.54 16.95 15.79
C MET A 230 8.34 17.38 17.02
N GLN A 231 8.44 18.69 17.28
CA GLN A 231 9.15 19.25 18.44
C GLN A 231 8.49 18.88 19.77
N LEU A 232 7.16 18.71 19.81
CA LEU A 232 6.45 18.20 20.99
C LEU A 232 6.86 16.76 21.33
N PHE A 233 7.19 15.95 20.30
CA PHE A 233 7.62 14.56 20.42
C PHE A 233 9.11 14.39 20.70
N GLU A 234 9.96 15.35 20.29
CA GLU A 234 11.42 15.27 20.42
C GLU A 234 11.93 15.73 21.81
N SER A 235 11.11 16.46 22.57
CA SER A 235 11.47 17.08 23.86
C SER A 235 11.70 16.12 25.05
N ARG A 236 11.65 14.79 24.86
CA ARG A 236 11.76 13.79 25.97
C ARG A 236 12.96 12.86 25.92
N HIS A 237 14.00 13.14 25.14
CA HIS A 237 15.29 12.50 25.36
C HIS A 237 16.17 13.37 26.28
N PRO A 238 16.35 13.03 27.57
CA PRO A 238 17.43 13.63 28.33
C PRO A 238 18.74 13.20 27.67
N LYS A 239 19.52 14.19 27.20
CA LYS A 239 20.92 13.98 26.82
C LYS A 239 21.61 13.29 28.00
N LYS A 240 22.06 12.06 27.80
CA LYS A 240 23.14 11.46 28.57
C LYS A 240 24.36 11.41 27.67
#